data_AF-A0A524G1L6-F1
#
_entry.id   AF-A0A524G1L6-F1
#
_cell.length_a   1.000
_cell.length_b   1.000
_cell.length_c   1.000
_cell.angle_alpha   90.00
_cell.angle_beta   90.00
_cell.angle_gamma   90.00
#
_symmetry.space_group_name_H-M   'P 1'
#
loop_
_entity.id
_entity.type
_entity.pdbx_description
1 polymer ?
#
loop_
_entity_poly.entity_id
_entity_poly.type
_entity_poly.pdbx_seq_one_letter_code
_entity_poly.pdbx_strand_id
1 'polypeptide(L)'
;MEYYKLKETELFSFFHFTETGRRPQSRGMTEIHLKPGGFQEFIDISMKVDSKEGVHEGILLLDRDWIGGPMTVNPFGKDLAKSFVEAVTHPKDKEEACSVITTIWNLTGSKNKREYLHEKKSKCEEQIDKLMNVYLGTEKCYSLELENCKIVVENVEDVGRSRLKIIISSLER
;
A
#
# COMPACT_ATOMS: atom_id res chain seq x y z
N MET A 1 -14.49 -6.76 -2.41
CA MET A 1 -14.18 -6.19 -3.75
C MET A 1 -13.96 -7.34 -4.72
N GLU A 2 -14.46 -7.30 -5.96
CA GLU A 2 -14.21 -8.34 -6.97
C GLU A 2 -13.03 -7.95 -7.87
N TYR A 3 -12.25 -8.94 -8.33
CA TYR A 3 -11.02 -8.70 -9.07
C TYR A 3 -11.26 -8.03 -10.43
N TYR A 4 -12.34 -8.37 -11.13
CA TYR A 4 -12.67 -7.72 -12.40
C TYR A 4 -12.98 -6.22 -12.23
N LYS A 5 -13.67 -5.84 -11.14
CA LYS A 5 -13.92 -4.43 -10.80
C LYS A 5 -12.64 -3.70 -10.44
N LEU A 6 -11.69 -4.39 -9.80
CA LEU A 6 -10.38 -3.81 -9.51
C LEU A 6 -9.63 -3.41 -10.80
N LYS A 7 -9.77 -4.20 -11.88
CA LYS A 7 -9.18 -3.87 -13.20
C LYS A 7 -9.76 -2.60 -13.84
N GLU A 8 -10.92 -2.14 -13.39
CA GLU A 8 -11.57 -0.91 -13.88
C GLU A 8 -11.11 0.33 -13.09
N THR A 9 -10.35 0.17 -12.02
CA THR A 9 -9.87 1.29 -11.18
C THR A 9 -8.73 2.07 -11.83
N GLU A 10 -8.51 3.30 -11.35
CA GLU A 10 -7.38 4.14 -11.77
C GLU A 10 -6.03 3.45 -11.59
N LEU A 11 -5.91 2.55 -10.59
CA LEU A 11 -4.70 1.75 -10.42
C LEU A 11 -4.33 1.02 -11.71
N PHE A 12 -5.28 0.40 -12.39
CA PHE A 12 -4.99 -0.36 -13.61
C PHE A 12 -4.91 0.52 -14.85
N SER A 13 -5.80 1.52 -14.99
CA SER A 13 -5.84 2.35 -16.19
C SER A 13 -4.67 3.35 -16.27
N PHE A 14 -4.24 3.92 -15.13
CA PHE A 14 -3.16 4.90 -15.09
C PHE A 14 -1.77 4.26 -15.08
N PHE A 15 -1.57 3.19 -14.30
CA PHE A 15 -0.26 2.52 -14.19
C PHE A 15 -0.09 1.37 -15.20
N HIS A 16 -1.11 1.11 -16.02
CA HIS A 16 -1.13 0.07 -17.05
C HIS A 16 -0.74 -1.32 -16.50
N PHE A 17 -1.32 -1.72 -15.37
CA PHE A 17 -1.04 -3.03 -14.78
C PHE A 17 -1.52 -4.15 -15.67
N THR A 18 -0.63 -5.13 -15.87
CA THR A 18 -0.90 -6.35 -16.62
C THR A 18 -0.64 -7.56 -15.75
N GLU A 19 -1.43 -8.60 -15.98
CA GLU A 19 -1.31 -9.88 -15.30
C GLU A 19 -0.13 -10.66 -15.89
N THR A 20 0.84 -11.01 -15.04
CA THR A 20 2.03 -11.77 -15.47
C THR A 20 1.94 -13.25 -15.13
N GLY A 21 1.01 -13.63 -14.25
CA GLY A 21 0.70 -15.03 -13.99
C GLY A 21 -0.30 -15.24 -12.87
N ARG A 22 -0.83 -16.47 -12.80
CA ARG A 22 -1.65 -16.98 -11.70
C ARG A 22 -1.00 -18.20 -11.09
N ARG A 23 -1.08 -18.33 -9.77
CA ARG A 23 -0.63 -19.50 -9.03
C ARG A 23 -1.73 -19.98 -8.09
N PRO A 24 -2.16 -21.23 -8.18
CA PRO A 24 -3.09 -21.78 -7.20
C PRO A 24 -2.41 -21.80 -5.83
N GLN A 25 -3.16 -21.40 -4.81
CA GLN A 25 -2.76 -21.40 -3.41
C GLN A 25 -3.64 -22.39 -2.63
N SER A 26 -3.26 -22.67 -1.39
CA SER A 26 -4.07 -23.53 -0.52
C SER A 26 -5.48 -22.96 -0.30
N ARG A 27 -6.45 -23.82 0.05
CA ARG A 27 -7.84 -23.45 0.38
C ARG A 27 -8.65 -22.83 -0.77
N GLY A 28 -8.33 -23.16 -2.02
CA GLY A 28 -9.09 -22.70 -3.19
C GLY A 28 -8.83 -21.24 -3.56
N MET A 29 -7.79 -20.64 -2.99
CA MET A 29 -7.34 -19.30 -3.35
C MET A 29 -6.44 -19.35 -4.59
N THR A 30 -6.42 -18.27 -5.35
CA THR A 30 -5.49 -18.05 -6.45
C THR A 30 -4.72 -16.77 -6.18
N GLU A 31 -3.40 -16.83 -6.26
CA GLU A 31 -2.55 -15.65 -6.25
C GLU A 31 -2.31 -15.19 -7.69
N ILE A 32 -2.60 -13.91 -7.94
CA ILE A 32 -2.44 -13.26 -9.22
C ILE A 32 -1.28 -12.28 -9.10
N HIS A 33 -0.27 -12.42 -9.96
CA HIS A 33 0.88 -11.53 -10.02
C HIS A 33 0.68 -10.48 -11.10
N LEU A 34 1.01 -9.23 -10.78
CA LEU A 34 0.76 -8.07 -11.61
C LEU A 34 2.03 -7.24 -11.74
N LYS A 35 2.25 -6.68 -12.93
CA LYS A 35 3.33 -5.73 -13.21
C LYS A 35 2.80 -4.48 -13.90
N PRO A 36 3.30 -3.29 -13.54
CA PRO A 36 2.92 -2.04 -14.19
C PRO A 36 3.52 -1.95 -15.60
N GLY A 37 3.07 -0.99 -16.41
CA GLY A 37 3.67 -0.71 -17.72
C GLY A 37 5.12 -0.21 -17.63
N GLY A 38 5.48 0.51 -16.56
CA GLY A 38 6.83 1.05 -16.34
C GLY A 38 7.36 0.80 -14.92
N PHE A 39 8.67 0.89 -14.73
CA PHE A 39 9.37 0.64 -13.45
C PHE A 39 9.11 -0.77 -12.87
N GLN A 40 8.97 -1.77 -13.75
CA GLN A 40 8.65 -3.15 -13.39
C GLN A 40 9.70 -3.81 -12.49
N GLU A 41 10.93 -3.33 -12.52
CA GLU A 41 12.04 -3.81 -11.70
C GLU A 41 11.93 -3.38 -10.22
N PHE A 42 11.18 -2.31 -9.95
CA PHE A 42 11.01 -1.72 -8.62
C PHE A 42 9.65 -2.01 -7.99
N ILE A 43 8.68 -2.48 -8.78
CA ILE A 43 7.29 -2.63 -8.37
C ILE A 43 6.84 -4.07 -8.57
N ASP A 44 6.35 -4.69 -7.50
CA ASP A 44 5.72 -6.00 -7.51
C ASP A 44 4.32 -5.87 -6.88
N ILE A 45 3.29 -6.36 -7.57
CA ILE A 45 1.95 -6.47 -6.98
C ILE A 45 1.49 -7.92 -7.05
N SER A 46 0.88 -8.39 -5.96
CA SER A 46 0.09 -9.63 -5.99
C SER A 46 -1.27 -9.44 -5.34
N MET A 47 -2.25 -10.22 -5.81
CA MET A 47 -3.60 -10.26 -5.27
C MET A 47 -3.96 -11.72 -4.97
N LYS A 48 -4.50 -11.99 -3.79
CA LYS A 48 -5.13 -13.29 -3.48
C LYS A 48 -6.62 -13.17 -3.69
N VAL A 49 -7.15 -14.02 -4.53
CA VAL A 49 -8.58 -14.08 -4.87
C VAL A 49 -9.15 -15.46 -4.58
N ASP A 50 -10.43 -15.52 -4.24
CA ASP A 50 -11.15 -16.79 -4.10
C ASP A 50 -11.71 -17.30 -5.44
N SER A 51 -12.40 -18.45 -5.40
CA SER A 51 -13.02 -19.07 -6.57
C SER A 51 -14.17 -18.27 -7.19
N LYS A 52 -14.66 -17.23 -6.49
CA LYS A 52 -15.67 -16.28 -6.98
C LYS A 52 -15.02 -14.97 -7.44
N GLU A 53 -13.70 -14.93 -7.59
CA GLU A 53 -12.92 -13.73 -7.94
C GLU A 53 -13.03 -12.60 -6.89
N GLY A 54 -13.43 -12.91 -5.65
CA GLY A 54 -13.39 -11.97 -4.54
C GLY A 54 -11.94 -11.72 -4.10
N VAL A 55 -11.53 -10.46 -3.99
CA VAL A 55 -10.19 -10.06 -3.52
C VAL A 55 -10.14 -10.15 -2.00
N HIS A 56 -9.30 -11.04 -1.48
CA HIS A 56 -9.08 -11.26 -0.05
C HIS A 56 -7.83 -10.56 0.47
N GLU A 57 -6.80 -10.43 -0.37
CA GLU A 57 -5.57 -9.74 0.00
C GLU A 57 -4.94 -9.09 -1.22
N GLY A 58 -4.49 -7.84 -1.07
CA GLY A 58 -3.57 -7.21 -2.00
C GLY A 58 -2.25 -6.94 -1.33
N ILE A 59 -1.16 -7.20 -2.04
CA ILE A 59 0.21 -6.89 -1.63
C ILE A 59 0.84 -6.00 -2.71
N LEU A 60 1.35 -4.84 -2.29
CA LEU A 60 2.21 -3.98 -3.08
C LEU A 60 3.61 -3.97 -2.46
N LEU A 61 4.61 -4.28 -3.26
CA LEU A 61 6.03 -4.24 -2.92
C LEU A 61 6.71 -3.17 -3.77
N LEU A 62 7.40 -2.26 -3.11
CA LEU A 62 8.13 -1.15 -3.73
C LEU A 62 9.59 -1.17 -3.29
N ASP A 63 10.52 -1.06 -4.22
CA ASP A 63 11.95 -1.01 -3.93
C ASP A 63 12.31 0.27 -3.14
N ARG A 64 13.10 0.10 -2.08
CA ARG A 64 13.45 1.19 -1.17
C ARG A 64 14.31 2.26 -1.82
N ASP A 65 15.29 1.84 -2.60
CA ASP A 65 16.24 2.76 -3.24
C ASP A 65 15.53 3.60 -4.30
N TRP A 66 14.44 3.07 -4.88
CA TRP A 66 13.63 3.76 -5.88
C TRP A 66 12.54 4.68 -5.28
N ILE A 67 11.83 4.27 -4.23
CA ILE A 67 10.84 5.17 -3.60
C ILE A 67 11.46 6.24 -2.71
N GLY A 68 12.67 5.96 -2.22
CA GLY A 68 13.47 6.86 -1.41
C GLY A 68 13.11 6.84 0.08
N GLY A 69 13.48 7.92 0.76
CA GLY A 69 13.45 8.06 2.22
C GLY A 69 13.29 9.52 2.66
N PRO A 70 13.77 9.90 3.86
CA PRO A 70 13.47 11.21 4.44
C PRO A 70 13.89 12.39 3.56
N MET A 71 14.97 12.25 2.80
CA MET A 71 15.56 13.32 1.99
C MET A 71 14.97 13.42 0.58
N THR A 72 14.52 12.30 0.02
CA THR A 72 14.06 12.19 -1.37
C THR A 72 12.90 11.20 -1.40
N VAL A 73 11.70 11.66 -1.74
CA VAL A 73 10.52 10.81 -1.92
C VAL A 73 10.15 10.84 -3.39
N ASN A 74 10.08 9.67 -4.02
CA ASN A 74 9.65 9.54 -5.41
C ASN A 74 8.14 9.83 -5.51
N PRO A 75 7.72 10.90 -6.23
CA PRO A 75 6.31 11.25 -6.36
C PRO A 75 5.47 10.13 -6.99
N PHE A 76 6.06 9.36 -7.91
CA PHE A 76 5.36 8.26 -8.59
C PHE A 76 5.13 7.07 -7.65
N GLY A 77 6.11 6.73 -6.81
CA GLY A 77 5.92 5.69 -5.79
C GLY A 77 4.83 6.07 -4.77
N LYS A 78 4.76 7.36 -4.41
CA LYS A 78 3.72 7.90 -3.53
C LYS A 78 2.33 7.81 -4.13
N ASP A 79 2.20 8.21 -5.39
CA ASP A 79 0.93 8.16 -6.12
C ASP A 79 0.45 6.71 -6.29
N LEU A 80 1.37 5.80 -6.65
CA LEU A 80 1.06 4.37 -6.76
C LEU A 80 0.61 3.78 -5.42
N ALA A 81 1.34 4.05 -4.33
CA ALA A 81 0.97 3.57 -2.99
C ALA A 81 -0.42 4.06 -2.57
N LYS A 82 -0.72 5.34 -2.83
CA LYS A 82 -2.03 5.93 -2.58
C LYS A 82 -3.13 5.25 -3.40
N SER A 83 -2.97 5.18 -4.74
CA SER A 83 -3.95 4.56 -5.63
C SER A 83 -4.17 3.09 -5.31
N PHE A 84 -3.12 2.37 -4.88
CA PHE A 84 -3.24 1.00 -4.43
C PHE A 84 -4.10 0.87 -3.17
N VAL A 85 -3.84 1.70 -2.15
CA VAL A 85 -4.66 1.70 -0.92
C VAL A 85 -6.11 2.02 -1.24
N GLU A 86 -6.35 3.03 -2.09
CA GLU A 86 -7.69 3.46 -2.49
C GLU A 86 -8.47 2.40 -3.28
N ALA A 87 -7.79 1.65 -4.15
CA ALA A 87 -8.40 0.65 -5.01
C ALA A 87 -8.73 -0.66 -4.27
N VAL A 88 -7.84 -1.11 -3.37
CA VAL A 88 -7.94 -2.43 -2.73
C VAL A 88 -8.72 -2.37 -1.40
N THR A 89 -8.74 -1.22 -0.72
CA THR A 89 -9.50 -1.05 0.53
C THR A 89 -10.98 -1.37 0.32
N HIS A 90 -11.57 -2.06 1.29
CA HIS A 90 -12.99 -2.43 1.25
C HIS A 90 -13.85 -1.16 1.09
N PRO A 91 -14.88 -1.16 0.21
CA PRO A 91 -15.66 0.05 -0.07
C PRO A 91 -16.27 0.74 1.17
N LYS A 92 -16.65 -0.03 2.19
CA LYS A 92 -17.19 0.50 3.46
C LYS A 92 -16.13 1.20 4.33
N ASP A 93 -14.86 0.84 4.16
CA ASP A 93 -13.76 1.34 4.99
C ASP A 93 -13.03 2.52 4.32
N LYS A 94 -13.46 2.95 3.13
CA LYS A 94 -12.78 4.00 2.36
C LYS A 94 -12.72 5.34 3.09
N GLU A 95 -13.76 5.70 3.83
CA GLU A 95 -13.78 6.95 4.59
C GLU A 95 -12.72 6.95 5.70
N GLU A 96 -12.60 5.85 6.45
CA GLU A 96 -11.60 5.72 7.52
C GLU A 96 -10.17 5.58 6.96
N ALA A 97 -10.01 4.86 5.85
CA ALA A 97 -8.74 4.72 5.14
C ALA A 97 -8.27 6.01 4.44
N CYS A 98 -9.14 7.03 4.32
CA CYS A 98 -8.79 8.33 3.75
C CYS A 98 -7.62 9.01 4.50
N SER A 99 -7.50 8.75 5.80
CA SER A 99 -6.37 9.21 6.62
C SER A 99 -5.03 8.65 6.13
N VAL A 100 -4.98 7.36 5.75
CA VAL A 100 -3.79 6.70 5.18
C VAL A 100 -3.44 7.28 3.81
N ILE A 101 -4.44 7.40 2.93
CA ILE A 101 -4.32 7.96 1.58
C ILE A 101 -3.77 9.39 1.64
N THR A 102 -4.37 10.24 2.49
CA THR A 102 -3.98 11.64 2.68
C THR A 102 -2.58 11.76 3.27
N THR A 103 -2.24 10.89 4.22
CA THR A 103 -0.89 10.86 4.83
C THR A 103 0.16 10.51 3.79
N ILE A 104 -0.03 9.43 3.02
CA ILE A 104 0.89 9.05 1.94
C ILE A 104 1.00 10.21 0.95
N TRP A 105 -0.11 10.81 0.51
CA TRP A 105 -0.11 11.90 -0.46
C TRP A 105 0.62 13.15 0.03
N ASN A 106 0.52 13.50 1.32
CA ASN A 106 1.14 14.70 1.87
C ASN A 106 2.60 14.51 2.30
N LEU A 107 3.19 13.33 2.05
CA LEU A 107 4.62 13.11 2.25
C LEU A 107 5.43 14.09 1.41
N THR A 108 6.06 15.02 2.10
CA THR A 108 7.12 15.87 1.57
C THR A 108 8.41 15.44 2.26
N GLY A 109 9.49 15.27 1.49
CA GLY A 109 10.82 15.07 2.08
C GLY A 109 11.11 16.20 3.07
N SER A 110 11.99 15.95 4.03
CA SER A 110 12.26 16.72 5.26
C SER A 110 12.57 18.23 5.12
N LYS A 111 12.44 18.83 3.93
CA LYS A 111 12.65 20.27 3.69
C LYS A 111 11.58 21.21 4.27
N ASN A 112 10.44 20.72 4.77
CA ASN A 112 9.33 21.59 5.18
C ASN A 112 8.65 21.26 6.53
N LYS A 113 9.30 20.54 7.47
CA LYS A 113 8.71 20.37 8.81
C LYS A 113 9.08 21.57 9.68
N ARG A 114 8.21 22.59 9.74
CA ARG A 114 8.24 23.60 10.82
C ARG A 114 7.79 22.89 12.10
N GLU A 115 8.73 22.53 12.94
CA GLU A 115 8.47 21.94 14.25
C GLU A 115 7.80 22.98 15.15
N TYR A 116 6.48 22.90 15.27
CA TYR A 116 5.77 23.49 16.39
C TYR A 116 5.83 22.49 17.55
N LEU A 117 6.70 22.78 18.51
CA LEU A 117 6.71 22.16 19.84
C LEU A 117 5.40 22.56 20.56
N HIS A 118 4.42 21.66 20.62
CA HIS A 118 3.36 21.72 21.62
C HIS A 118 2.79 20.32 21.94
N GLU A 119 2.61 20.11 23.25
CA GLU A 119 1.63 19.31 24.00
C GLU A 119 1.08 18.00 23.42
N LYS A 120 1.07 16.95 24.27
CA LYS A 120 0.47 15.61 24.09
C LYS A 120 -0.25 15.41 22.76
N LYS A 121 0.46 14.79 21.80
CA LYS A 121 -0.11 14.37 20.52
C LYS A 121 -1.35 13.52 20.75
N SER A 122 -2.38 13.79 19.96
CA SER A 122 -3.55 12.91 19.90
C SER A 122 -3.14 11.54 19.34
N LYS A 123 -3.87 10.48 19.68
CA LYS A 123 -3.64 9.14 19.10
C LYS A 123 -3.66 9.15 17.57
N CYS A 124 -4.44 10.04 16.97
CA CYS A 124 -4.51 10.20 15.51
C CYS A 124 -3.18 10.71 14.94
N GLU A 125 -2.59 11.74 15.56
CA GLU A 125 -1.30 12.30 15.14
C GLU A 125 -0.16 11.29 15.30
N GLU A 126 -0.18 10.48 16.36
CA GLU A 126 0.80 9.40 16.55
C GLU A 126 0.71 8.34 15.45
N GLN A 127 -0.50 7.97 15.02
CA GLN A 127 -0.69 7.02 13.91
C GLN A 127 -0.22 7.59 12.58
N ILE A 128 -0.45 8.88 12.32
CA ILE A 128 0.00 9.58 11.12
C ILE A 128 1.53 9.63 11.08
N ASP A 129 2.17 10.11 12.16
CA ASP A 129 3.64 10.20 12.23
C ASP A 129 4.27 8.81 12.06
N LYS A 130 3.67 7.78 12.65
CA LYS A 130 4.12 6.40 12.51
C LYS A 130 4.06 5.91 11.07
N LEU A 131 2.92 6.08 10.39
CA LEU A 131 2.79 5.73 8.97
C LEU A 131 3.81 6.47 8.11
N MET A 132 3.99 7.78 8.34
CA MET A 132 4.99 8.58 7.64
C MET A 132 6.40 8.02 7.86
N ASN A 133 6.77 7.72 9.11
CA ASN A 133 8.08 7.18 9.45
C ASN A 133 8.32 5.82 8.80
N VAL A 134 7.31 4.95 8.74
CA VAL A 134 7.43 3.66 8.04
C VAL A 134 7.61 3.88 6.55
N TYR A 135 6.81 4.76 5.93
CA TYR A 135 6.97 5.05 4.51
C TYR A 135 8.36 5.62 4.19
N LEU A 136 8.89 6.49 5.05
CA LEU A 136 10.23 7.07 4.90
C LEU A 136 11.36 6.12 5.31
N GLY A 137 11.06 4.93 5.81
CA GLY A 137 12.05 3.92 6.21
C GLY A 137 12.70 4.14 7.58
N THR A 138 12.19 5.06 8.40
CA THR A 138 12.68 5.32 9.77
C THR A 138 12.00 4.45 10.83
N GLU A 139 10.83 3.89 10.52
CA GLU A 139 10.16 2.88 11.34
C GLU A 139 9.92 1.58 10.58
N LYS A 140 9.79 0.46 11.31
CA LYS A 140 9.69 -0.86 10.68
C LYS A 140 8.30 -1.21 10.18
N CYS A 141 7.25 -0.88 10.94
CA CYS A 141 5.91 -1.41 10.69
C CYS A 141 4.83 -0.48 11.25
N TYR A 142 3.77 -0.30 10.46
CA TYR A 142 2.52 0.36 10.79
C TYR A 142 1.37 -0.61 10.49
N SER A 143 0.35 -0.61 11.34
CA SER A 143 -0.84 -1.45 11.16
C SER A 143 -2.05 -0.66 11.60
N LEU A 144 -3.08 -0.68 10.76
CA LEU A 144 -4.40 -0.13 11.01
C LEU A 144 -5.43 -1.23 10.76
N GLU A 145 -6.20 -1.56 11.79
CA GLU A 145 -7.32 -2.47 11.69
C GLU A 145 -8.59 -1.63 11.57
N LEU A 146 -9.33 -1.82 10.49
CA LEU A 146 -10.62 -1.19 10.21
C LEU A 146 -11.72 -2.24 10.43
N GLU A 147 -12.98 -1.88 10.18
CA GLU A 147 -14.09 -2.78 10.39
C GLU A 147 -14.05 -4.01 9.46
N ASN A 148 -13.74 -3.82 8.17
CA ASN A 148 -13.84 -4.86 7.15
C ASN A 148 -12.47 -5.24 6.55
N CYS A 149 -11.43 -4.43 6.76
CA CYS A 149 -10.07 -4.75 6.32
C CYS A 149 -8.99 -4.35 7.32
N LYS A 150 -7.79 -4.85 7.08
CA LYS A 150 -6.57 -4.48 7.79
C LYS A 150 -5.54 -3.98 6.81
N ILE A 151 -4.98 -2.81 7.08
CA ILE A 151 -3.89 -2.20 6.31
C ILE A 151 -2.61 -2.36 7.12
N VAL A 152 -1.59 -2.99 6.53
CA VAL A 152 -0.25 -3.10 7.10
C VAL A 152 0.75 -2.47 6.14
N VAL A 153 1.60 -1.60 6.66
CA VAL A 153 2.73 -1.03 5.93
C VAL A 153 3.99 -1.43 6.66
N GLU A 154 4.95 -2.07 6.00
CA GLU A 154 6.17 -2.53 6.65
C GLU A 154 7.39 -2.41 5.73
N ASN A 155 8.55 -2.18 6.34
CA ASN A 155 9.85 -2.27 5.69
C ASN A 155 10.37 -3.69 5.85
N VAL A 156 10.57 -4.39 4.74
CA VAL A 156 10.97 -5.80 4.70
C VAL A 156 12.24 -5.98 3.87
N GLU A 157 12.95 -7.06 4.14
CA GLU A 157 13.98 -7.57 3.25
C GLU A 157 13.39 -8.72 2.44
N ASP A 158 13.30 -8.56 1.13
CA ASP A 158 12.71 -9.51 0.19
C ASP A 158 13.78 -9.89 -0.85
N VAL A 159 14.23 -11.14 -0.80
CA VAL A 159 15.29 -11.69 -1.67
C VAL A 159 16.55 -10.79 -1.69
N GLY A 160 16.97 -10.31 -0.52
CA GLY A 160 18.16 -9.45 -0.35
C GLY A 160 17.97 -7.99 -0.77
N ARG A 161 16.74 -7.58 -1.11
CA ARG A 161 16.40 -6.17 -1.40
C ARG A 161 15.56 -5.58 -0.28
N SER A 162 15.86 -4.34 0.10
CA SER A 162 15.02 -3.59 1.02
C SER A 162 13.79 -3.05 0.28
N ARG A 163 12.59 -3.34 0.81
CA ARG A 163 11.31 -2.98 0.16
C ARG A 163 10.29 -2.41 1.13
N LEU A 164 9.44 -1.49 0.64
CA LEU A 164 8.17 -1.18 1.29
C LEU A 164 7.19 -2.26 0.89
N LYS A 165 6.48 -2.81 1.86
CA LYS A 165 5.36 -3.70 1.62
C LYS A 165 4.11 -3.07 2.19
N ILE A 166 3.09 -2.93 1.36
CA ILE A 166 1.74 -2.50 1.74
C ILE A 166 0.83 -3.71 1.53
N ILE A 167 0.17 -4.14 2.61
CA ILE A 167 -0.74 -5.28 2.62
C ILE A 167 -2.12 -4.75 2.99
N ILE A 168 -3.13 -5.14 2.23
CA ILE A 168 -4.53 -4.89 2.56
C ILE A 168 -5.23 -6.23 2.52
N SER A 169 -5.64 -6.72 3.69
CA SER A 169 -6.31 -8.01 3.84
C SER A 169 -7.75 -7.79 4.28
N SER A 170 -8.69 -8.52 3.68
CA SER A 170 -10.08 -8.59 4.12
C SER A 170 -10.17 -9.27 5.50
N LEU A 171 -11.02 -8.74 6.37
CA LEU A 171 -11.39 -9.37 7.64
C LEU A 171 -12.69 -10.19 7.53
N GLU A 172 -13.43 -10.02 6.43
CA GLU A 172 -14.58 -10.86 6.11
C GLU A 172 -14.10 -12.28 5.77
N ARG A 173 -14.74 -13.29 6.36
CA ARG A 173 -14.43 -14.73 6.21
C ARG A 173 -15.10 -15.35 5.00
#